data_AF-A0A1I0NDK1-F1
#
_entry.id   AF-A0A1I0NDK1-F1
#
_cell.length_a   1.000
_cell.length_b   1.000
_cell.length_c   1.000
_cell.angle_alpha   90.00
_cell.angle_beta   90.00
_cell.angle_gamma   90.00
#
_symmetry.space_group_name_H-M   'P 1'
#
loop_
_entity.id
_entity.type
_entity.pdbx_description
1 polymer ?
#
loop_
_entity_poly.entity_id
_entity_poly.type
_entity_poly.pdbx_seq_one_letter_code
_entity_poly.pdbx_strand_id
1 'polypeptide(L)'
;MSETVESQFTVRDIVNDDIWLKDLNRGLTVAVEATSPHYTAEIRQKISDLSTGDTITAELESQNQLRTIWVFDDVEVETEGTAHRATV
;
A
#
# COMPACT_ATOMS: atom_id res chain seq x y z
N MET A 1 20.86 -8.34 -1.53
CA MET A 1 20.14 -7.85 -0.34
C MET A 1 18.77 -7.41 -0.81
N SER A 2 17.70 -7.74 -0.07
CA SER A 2 16.41 -7.07 -0.23
C SER A 2 16.56 -5.60 0.16
N GLU A 3 15.70 -4.75 -0.38
CA GLU A 3 15.62 -3.33 -0.03
C GLU A 3 14.23 -3.07 0.52
N THR A 4 14.18 -2.23 1.55
CA THR A 4 12.93 -1.80 2.16
C THR A 4 12.77 -0.30 1.96
N VAL A 5 11.55 0.12 1.61
CA VAL A 5 11.21 1.53 1.40
C VAL A 5 9.96 1.86 2.18
N GLU A 6 10.08 2.80 3.10
CA GLU A 6 8.97 3.44 3.79
C GLU A 6 8.67 4.80 3.12
N SER A 7 7.41 5.03 2.75
CA SER A 7 6.96 6.33 2.22
C SER A 7 5.44 6.47 2.33
N GLN A 8 4.96 7.66 1.97
CA GLN A 8 3.54 7.92 1.77
C GLN A 8 3.20 7.73 0.29
N PHE A 9 2.13 7.00 0.03
CA PHE A 9 1.71 6.62 -1.30
C PHE A 9 0.25 6.97 -1.54
N THR A 10 -0.09 7.26 -2.79
CA THR A 10 -1.48 7.22 -3.26
C THR A 10 -1.72 5.92 -4.03
N VAL A 11 -2.81 5.23 -3.73
CA VAL A 11 -3.29 4.09 -4.52
C VAL A 11 -3.77 4.61 -5.87
N ARG A 12 -3.05 4.30 -6.94
CA ARG A 12 -3.37 4.73 -8.30
C ARG A 12 -4.35 3.82 -9.00
N ASP A 13 -4.18 2.52 -8.84
CA ASP A 13 -5.01 1.52 -9.50
C ASP A 13 -4.88 0.17 -8.78
N ILE A 14 -5.89 -0.68 -8.94
CA ILE A 14 -5.92 -2.04 -8.40
C ILE A 14 -6.37 -2.96 -9.53
N VAL A 15 -5.45 -3.73 -10.08
CA VAL A 15 -5.68 -4.52 -11.31
C VAL A 15 -4.96 -5.85 -11.20
N ASN A 16 -5.66 -6.95 -11.54
CA ASN A 16 -5.09 -8.31 -11.60
C ASN A 16 -4.30 -8.71 -10.33
N ASP A 17 -4.85 -8.43 -9.15
CA ASP A 17 -4.20 -8.72 -7.87
C ASP A 17 -2.89 -7.93 -7.61
N ASP A 18 -2.65 -6.86 -8.36
CA ASP A 18 -1.58 -5.88 -8.09
C ASP A 18 -2.17 -4.53 -7.67
N ILE A 19 -1.48 -3.87 -6.74
CA ILE A 19 -1.77 -2.50 -6.32
C ILE A 19 -0.69 -1.59 -6.88
N TRP A 20 -1.10 -0.62 -7.68
CA TRP A 20 -0.23 0.41 -8.20
C TRP A 20 -0.18 1.59 -7.24
N LEU A 21 0.98 1.87 -6.68
CA LEU A 21 1.22 2.95 -5.73
C LEU A 21 2.03 4.06 -6.40
N LYS A 22 1.65 5.32 -6.14
CA LYS A 22 2.47 6.48 -6.46
C LYS A 22 3.05 7.06 -5.18
N ASP A 23 4.37 7.04 -5.06
CA ASP A 23 5.12 7.69 -3.98
C ASP A 23 4.92 9.21 -4.08
N LEU A 24 4.39 9.80 -3.01
CA LEU A 24 4.11 11.24 -2.93
C LEU A 24 5.38 12.08 -2.71
N ASN A 25 6.41 11.50 -2.10
CA ASN A 25 7.67 12.17 -1.81
C ASN A 25 8.64 12.14 -3.00
N ARG A 26 8.69 11.00 -3.70
CA ARG A 26 9.67 10.73 -4.78
C ARG A 26 9.05 10.79 -6.17
N GLY A 27 7.72 10.75 -6.29
CA GLY A 27 7.02 10.72 -7.57
C GLY A 27 7.16 9.40 -8.35
N LEU A 28 7.70 8.35 -7.71
CA LEU A 28 7.89 7.04 -8.31
C LEU A 28 6.58 6.24 -8.30
N THR A 29 6.40 5.37 -9.29
CA THR A 29 5.28 4.42 -9.32
C THR A 29 5.82 3.02 -9.08
N VAL A 30 5.19 2.28 -8.17
CA VAL A 30 5.57 0.93 -7.77
C VAL A 30 4.34 0.04 -7.88
N ALA A 31 4.50 -1.16 -8.43
CA ALA A 31 3.48 -2.20 -8.40
C ALA A 31 3.79 -3.16 -7.24
N VAL A 32 2.78 -3.47 -6.45
CA VAL A 32 2.89 -4.32 -5.24
C VAL A 32 1.92 -5.47 -5.37
N GLU A 33 2.39 -6.71 -5.14
CA GLU A 33 1.53 -7.89 -5.21
C GLU A 33 0.51 -7.85 -4.04
N ALA A 34 -0.79 -7.89 -4.33
CA ALA A 34 -1.83 -7.88 -3.29
C ALA A 34 -2.02 -9.26 -2.63
N THR A 35 -1.55 -10.34 -3.26
CA THR A 35 -1.80 -11.73 -2.85
C THR A 35 -0.57 -12.48 -2.36
N SER A 36 0.43 -11.79 -1.81
CA SER A 36 1.63 -12.46 -1.30
C SER A 36 1.28 -13.50 -0.21
N PRO A 37 1.82 -14.73 -0.30
CA PRO A 37 1.58 -15.77 0.71
C PRO A 37 2.17 -15.39 2.08
N HIS A 38 3.10 -14.43 2.12
CA HIS A 38 3.78 -13.98 3.34
C HIS A 38 2.96 -12.98 4.15
N TYR A 39 1.88 -12.42 3.60
CA TYR A 39 1.05 -11.47 4.34
C TYR A 39 0.34 -12.11 5.50
N THR A 40 0.42 -11.41 6.64
CA THR A 40 -0.42 -11.66 7.81
C THR A 40 -1.89 -11.41 7.48
N ALA A 41 -2.80 -11.94 8.29
CA ALA A 41 -4.24 -11.68 8.11
C ALA A 41 -4.57 -10.18 8.21
N GLU A 42 -3.85 -9.44 9.05
CA GLU A 42 -4.01 -8.00 9.21
C GLU A 42 -3.63 -7.24 7.93
N ILE A 43 -2.45 -7.51 7.35
CA ILE A 43 -2.02 -6.86 6.11
C ILE A 43 -3.01 -7.15 4.99
N ARG A 44 -3.48 -8.40 4.87
CA ARG A 44 -4.48 -8.77 3.86
C ARG A 44 -5.79 -8.00 4.02
N GLN A 45 -6.24 -7.81 5.26
CA GLN A 45 -7.45 -7.04 5.54
C GLN A 45 -7.26 -5.58 5.14
N LYS A 46 -6.17 -4.94 5.57
CA LYS A 46 -5.86 -3.55 5.21
C LYS A 46 -5.76 -3.37 3.69
N ILE A 47 -5.09 -4.29 2.99
CA ILE A 47 -5.02 -4.34 1.52
C ILE A 47 -6.41 -4.44 0.89
N SER A 48 -7.29 -5.30 1.42
CA SER A 48 -8.64 -5.48 0.87
C SER A 48 -9.55 -4.27 1.07
N ASP A 49 -9.24 -3.43 2.05
CA ASP A 49 -9.97 -2.19 2.33
C ASP A 49 -9.48 -1.02 1.46
N LEU A 50 -8.35 -1.16 0.75
CA LEU A 50 -7.80 -0.12 -0.12
C LEU A 50 -8.68 0.14 -1.35
N SER A 51 -8.81 1.42 -1.67
CA SER A 51 -9.49 1.93 -2.85
C SER A 51 -8.58 2.85 -3.65
N THR A 52 -8.84 2.95 -4.96
CA THR A 52 -8.15 3.92 -5.81
C THR A 52 -8.41 5.34 -5.30
N GLY A 53 -7.33 6.10 -5.11
CA GLY A 53 -7.34 7.45 -4.56
C GLY A 53 -6.96 7.53 -3.08
N ASP A 54 -6.92 6.40 -2.36
CA ASP A 54 -6.54 6.38 -0.95
C ASP A 54 -5.09 6.81 -0.77
N THR A 55 -4.83 7.53 0.33
CA THR A 55 -3.47 7.83 0.79
C THR A 55 -3.12 6.88 1.93
N ILE A 56 -1.94 6.29 1.83
CA ILE A 56 -1.43 5.31 2.79
C ILE A 56 0.01 5.64 3.15
N THR A 57 0.39 5.28 4.37
CA THR A 57 1.79 5.09 4.75
C THR A 57 2.08 3.61 4.59
N ALA A 58 3.15 3.26 3.89
CA ALA A 58 3.49 1.85 3.68
C ALA A 58 5.00 1.62 3.74
N GLU A 59 5.36 0.46 4.25
CA GLU A 59 6.69 -0.12 4.14
C GLU A 59 6.65 -1.24 3.10
N LEU A 60 7.49 -1.14 2.07
CA LEU A 60 7.55 -2.08 0.97
C LEU A 60 8.88 -2.82 0.97
N GLU A 61 8.85 -4.15 0.90
CA GLU A 61 10.05 -4.99 0.78
C GLU A 61 10.19 -5.53 -0.66
N SER A 62 11.38 -5.38 -1.23
CA SER A 62 11.74 -6.03 -2.50
C SER A 62 12.05 -7.51 -2.30
N GLN A 63 11.27 -8.39 -2.93
CA GLN A 63 11.41 -9.85 -2.84
C GLN A 63 12.52 -10.41 -3.72
N ASN A 64 13.16 -9.59 -4.56
CA ASN A 64 14.29 -10.01 -5.37
C ASN A 64 15.40 -8.96 -5.45
N GLN A 65 16.58 -9.35 -5.92
CA GLN A 65 17.72 -8.43 -6.04
C GLN A 65 17.56 -7.43 -7.19
N LEU A 66 16.66 -7.70 -8.13
CA LEU A 66 16.39 -6.87 -9.30
C LEU A 66 15.38 -5.75 -9.01
N ARG A 67 14.76 -5.74 -7.82
CA ARG A 67 13.79 -4.75 -7.36
C ARG A 67 12.57 -4.63 -8.27
N THR A 68 12.14 -5.78 -8.80
CA THR A 68 10.98 -5.87 -9.71
C THR A 68 9.73 -6.46 -9.06
N ILE A 69 9.86 -7.06 -7.87
CA ILE A 69 8.74 -7.64 -7.11
C ILE A 69 8.75 -6.99 -5.74
N TRP A 70 7.67 -6.30 -5.41
CA TRP A 70 7.49 -5.59 -4.15
C TRP A 70 6.26 -6.12 -3.44
N VAL A 71 6.35 -6.19 -2.12
CA VAL A 71 5.25 -6.61 -1.23
C VAL A 71 5.17 -5.65 -0.05
N PHE A 72 4.00 -5.58 0.59
CA PHE A 72 3.83 -4.84 1.84
C PHE A 72 4.51 -5.58 2.99
N ASP A 73 5.41 -4.89 3.69
CA ASP A 73 5.84 -5.31 5.03
C ASP A 73 4.89 -4.74 6.08
N ASP A 74 4.49 -3.48 5.92
CA ASP A 74 3.42 -2.84 6.70
C ASP A 74 2.63 -1.83 5.85
N VAL A 75 1.40 -1.54 6.28
CA VAL A 75 0.52 -0.56 5.66
C VAL A 75 -0.40 0.07 6.70
N GLU A 76 -0.57 1.38 6.62
CA GLU A 76 -1.51 2.17 7.41
C GLU A 76 -2.32 3.07 6.48
N VAL A 77 -3.64 2.99 6.59
CA VAL A 77 -4.56 3.81 5.78
C VAL A 77 -4.80 5.12 6.50
N GLU A 78 -4.49 6.23 5.84
CA GLU A 78 -4.82 7.54 6.38
C GLU A 78 -6.32 7.78 6.20
N THR A 79 -7.07 7.54 7.26
CA THR A 79 -8.47 7.98 7.31
C THR A 79 -8.45 9.49 7.52
N GLU A 80 -8.73 10.25 6.46
CA GLU A 80 -9.15 11.65 6.64
C GLU A 80 -10.35 11.63 7.60
N GLY A 81 -10.17 12.20 8.78
CA GLY A 81 -11.14 12.07 9.86
C GLY A 81 -12.55 12.47 9.40
N THR A 82 -13.43 11.49 9.23
CA THR A 82 -14.87 11.71 9.38
C THR A 82 -15.13 12.02 10.86
N ALA A 83 -14.87 13.27 11.22
CA ALA A 83 -15.41 13.86 12.43
C ALA A 83 -16.93 13.70 12.43
N HIS A 84 -17.45 13.29 13.57
CA HIS A 84 -18.88 13.21 13.90
C HIS A 84 -19.71 14.33 13.25
N ARG A 85 -20.66 13.95 12.40
CA ARG A 85 -21.93 14.69 12.32
C ARG A 85 -22.93 13.99 13.21
N ALA A 86 -22.94 14.40 14.48
CA ALA A 86 -24.17 14.36 15.27
C ALA A 86 -25.25 15.10 14.48
N THR A 87 -26.39 14.47 14.24
CA THR A 87 -27.60 15.16 13.77
C THR A 87 -28.77 14.61 14.58
N VAL A 88 -29.11 15.41 15.60
CA VAL A 88 -30.39 15.64 16.29
C VAL A 88 -31.39 14.50 16.38
#